data_AF-A0A6P2A5J0-F1
#
_entry.id   AF-A0A6P2A5J0-F1
#
_cell.length_a   1.000
_cell.length_b   1.000
_cell.length_c   1.000
_cell.angle_alpha   90.00
_cell.angle_beta   90.00
_cell.angle_gamma   90.00
#
_symmetry.space_group_name_H-M   'P 1'
#
loop_
_entity.id
_entity.type
_entity.pdbx_description
1 polymer ?
#
loop_
_entity_poly.entity_id
_entity_poly.type
_entity_poly.pdbx_seq_one_letter_code
_entity_poly.pdbx_strand_id
1 'polypeptide(L)' 'MFLKDSTNGHLIEVLDAATLFDPTETHFEGRYNWGEDLPDPEPFAKENVVFPSGEPLPQCWVDMHYRDAELSR' A
#
# COMPACT_ATOMS: atom_id res chain seq x y z
N MET A 1 1.19 7.27 7.64
CA MET A 1 -0.02 6.43 7.90
C MET A 1 0.42 4.98 8.02
N PHE A 2 -0.43 4.05 8.48
CA PHE A 2 -0.06 2.64 8.62
C PHE A 2 -0.85 1.73 7.70
N LEU A 3 -0.15 0.80 7.07
CA LEU A 3 -0.70 -0.39 6.43
C LEU A 3 -0.23 -1.62 7.19
N LYS A 4 -0.67 -2.80 6.77
CA LYS A 4 -0.34 -4.08 7.35
C LYS A 4 0.12 -5.02 6.25
N ASP A 5 1.26 -5.68 6.45
CA ASP A 5 1.70 -6.77 5.58
C ASP A 5 0.71 -7.93 5.70
N SER A 6 0.20 -8.39 4.56
CA SER A 6 -0.81 -9.45 4.50
C SER A 6 -0.28 -10.85 4.83
N THR A 7 1.04 -11.05 4.74
CA THR A 7 1.73 -12.33 4.98
C THR A 7 2.08 -12.50 6.46
N ASN A 8 2.66 -11.48 7.09
CA ASN A 8 3.14 -11.56 8.47
C ASN A 8 2.29 -10.78 9.49
N GLY A 9 1.42 -9.88 9.04
CA GLY A 9 0.52 -9.09 9.89
C GLY A 9 1.18 -7.92 10.62
N HIS A 10 2.46 -7.63 10.36
CA HIS A 10 3.16 -6.49 10.94
C HIS A 10 2.71 -5.18 10.30
N LEU A 11 2.74 -4.11 11.09
CA LEU A 11 2.41 -2.78 10.60
C LEU A 11 3.58 -2.20 9.83
N ILE A 12 3.26 -1.50 8.75
CA ILE A 12 4.19 -0.76 7.91
C ILE A 12 3.82 0.71 8.01
N GLU A 13 4.75 1.54 8.47
CA GLU A 13 4.63 2.99 8.32
C GLU A 13 4.90 3.36 6.86
N VAL A 14 3.95 4.01 6.23
CA VAL A 14 4.08 4.55 4.86
C VAL A 14 4.86 5.86 4.93
N LEU A 15 6.03 5.90 4.30
CA LEU A 15 6.92 7.07 4.26
C LEU A 15 6.68 7.92 3.03
N ASP A 16 6.27 7.31 1.91
CA ASP A 16 5.86 8.00 0.70
C ASP A 16 4.41 7.66 0.32
N ALA A 17 3.49 8.50 0.80
CA ALA A 17 2.07 8.35 0.50
C ALA A 17 1.72 8.72 -0.94
N ALA A 18 2.52 9.56 -1.63
CA ALA A 18 2.22 9.95 -3.00
C ALA A 18 2.36 8.73 -3.92
N THR A 19 3.46 7.99 -3.77
CA THR A 19 3.70 6.74 -4.51
C THR A 19 2.68 5.65 -4.13
N LEU A 20 2.25 5.59 -2.86
CA LEU A 20 1.17 4.69 -2.44
C LEU A 20 -0.14 4.96 -3.20
N PHE A 21 -0.50 6.23 -3.43
CA PHE A 21 -1.76 6.60 -4.07
C PHE A 21 -1.71 6.58 -5.60
N ASP A 22 -0.51 6.60 -6.20
CA ASP A 22 -0.34 6.58 -7.65
C ASP A 22 -0.64 5.17 -8.23
N PRO A 23 -1.72 4.98 -9.00
CA PRO A 23 -2.07 3.67 -9.54
C PRO A 23 -1.09 3.13 -10.59
N THR A 24 -0.15 3.95 -11.08
CA THR A 24 0.90 3.50 -12.01
C THR A 24 2.11 2.90 -11.29
N GLU A 25 2.24 3.17 -9.98
CA GLU A 25 3.29 2.64 -9.14
C GLU A 25 2.84 1.36 -8.45
N THR A 26 3.66 0.31 -8.52
CA THR A 26 3.37 -1.00 -7.92
C THR A 26 3.92 -1.16 -6.51
N HIS A 27 4.84 -0.29 -6.11
CA HIS A 27 5.51 -0.31 -4.82
C HIS A 27 5.44 1.07 -4.16
N PHE A 28 5.66 1.13 -2.85
CA PHE A 28 5.85 2.38 -2.12
C PHE A 28 6.93 2.21 -1.05
N GLU A 29 7.57 3.32 -0.66
CA GLU A 29 8.56 3.34 0.42
C GLU A 29 7.85 3.32 1.78
N GLY A 30 8.21 2.35 2.61
CA GLY A 30 7.71 2.20 3.97
C GLY A 30 8.77 1.66 4.91
N ARG A 31 8.42 1.50 6.17
CA ARG A 31 9.24 0.76 7.13
C ARG A 31 8.36 -0.08 8.05
N TYR A 32 8.83 -1.25 8.44
CA TYR A 32 8.13 -2.01 9.46
C TYR A 32 8.12 -1.26 10.80
N ASN A 33 7.03 -1.41 11.54
CA ASN A 33 6.94 -1.01 12.93
C ASN A 33 6.87 -2.26 13.81
N TRP A 34 8.02 -2.95 13.89
CA TRP A 34 8.18 -4.24 14.57
C TRP A 34 9.54 -4.32 15.24
N GLY A 35 9.58 -4.87 16.46
CA GLY A 35 10.78 -4.96 17.28
C GLY A 35 10.98 -3.76 18.19
N GLU A 36 12.14 -3.70 18.84
CA GLU A 36 12.52 -2.58 19.73
C GLU A 36 13.16 -1.42 18.95
N ASP A 37 13.87 -1.73 17.86
CA ASP A 37 14.48 -0.76 16.97
C ASP A 37 13.59 -0.46 15.76
N LEU A 38 13.72 0.75 15.21
CA LEU A 38 13.09 1.12 13.94
C LEU A 38 13.92 0.55 12.78
N PRO A 39 13.37 -0.41 11.99
CA PRO A 39 14.04 -0.90 10.80
C PRO A 39 14.24 0.20 9.76
N ASP A 40 15.23 -0.03 8.89
CA ASP A 40 15.45 0.82 7.74
C ASP A 40 14.25 0.78 6.78
N PRO A 41 14.02 1.84 6.00
CA PRO A 41 13.02 1.84 4.96
C PRO A 41 13.29 0.79 3.88
N GLU A 42 12.21 0.24 3.33
CA GLU A 42 12.25 -0.67 2.19
C GLU A 42 11.02 -0.50 1.28
N PRO A 43 11.11 -0.92 0.00
CA PRO A 43 9.99 -0.91 -0.90
C PRO A 43 9.00 -2.05 -0.60
N PHE A 44 7.72 -1.71 -0.49
CA PHE A 44 6.63 -2.66 -0.28
C PHE A 44 5.73 -2.75 -1.51
N ALA A 45 5.45 -3.98 -1.97
CA ALA A 45 4.51 -4.22 -3.07
C ALA A 45 3.07 -3.96 -2.60
N LYS A 46 2.30 -3.18 -3.38
CA LYS A 46 0.91 -2.83 -3.06
C LYS A 46 -0.01 -4.06 -2.97
N GLU A 47 0.27 -5.11 -3.73
CA GLU A 47 -0.48 -6.38 -3.70
C GLU A 47 -0.35 -7.14 -2.38
N ASN A 48 0.72 -6.90 -1.61
CA ASN A 48 1.02 -7.62 -0.38
C ASN A 48 0.59 -6.88 0.88
N VAL A 49 -0.12 -5.75 0.75
CA VAL A 49 -0.52 -4.92 1.89
C VAL A 49 -2.03 -4.70 1.95
N VAL A 50 -2.53 -4.55 3.17
CA VAL A 50 -3.93 -4.25 3.47
C VAL A 50 -3.99 -3.13 4.51
N PHE A 51 -5.17 -2.51 4.66
CA PHE A 51 -5.40 -1.66 5.82
C PHE A 51 -5.32 -2.49 7.12
N PRO A 52 -5.05 -1.88 8.28
CA PRO A 52 -5.05 -2.60 9.55
C PRO A 52 -6.36 -3.36 9.83
N SER A 53 -7.50 -2.86 9.33
CA SER A 53 -8.81 -3.52 9.35
C SER A 53 -8.86 -4.84 8.58
N GLY A 54 -7.93 -5.06 7.65
CA GLY A 54 -7.92 -6.19 6.72
C GLY A 54 -8.53 -5.88 5.34
N GLU A 55 -9.05 -4.67 5.15
CA GLU A 55 -9.58 -4.25 3.84
C GLU A 55 -8.43 -4.05 2.83
N PRO A 56 -8.62 -4.42 1.55
CA PRO A 56 -7.63 -4.19 0.52
C PRO A 56 -7.48 -2.70 0.20
N LEU A 57 -6.41 -2.36 -0.54
CA LEU A 57 -6.26 -1.00 -1.05
C LEU A 57 -7.41 -0.63 -2.01
N PRO A 58 -7.79 0.66 -2.09
CA PRO A 58 -8.78 1.13 -3.06
C PRO A 58 -8.30 0.86 -4.49
N GLN A 59 -9.23 0.46 -5.37
CA GLN A 59 -8.92 0.18 -6.78
C GLN A 59 -8.26 1.39 -7.48
N CYS A 60 -8.66 2.60 -7.14
CA CYS A 60 -8.08 3.83 -7.70
C CYS A 60 -6.61 4.09 -7.32
N TRP A 61 -6.03 3.31 -6.42
CA TRP A 61 -4.61 3.40 -6.02
C TRP A 61 -3.74 2.29 -6.62
N VAL A 62 -4.35 1.31 -7.29
CA VAL A 62 -3.68 0.11 -7.83
C VAL A 62 -4.02 -0.17 -9.29
N ASP A 63 -5.08 0.44 -9.83
CA ASP A 63 -5.51 0.30 -11.21
C ASP A 63 -5.91 1.66 -11.79
N MET A 64 -5.16 2.10 -12.81
CA MET A 64 -5.44 3.37 -13.50
C MET A 64 -6.70 3.31 -14.36
N HIS A 65 -7.18 2.10 -14.71
CA HIS A 65 -8.34 1.83 -15.55
C HIS A 65 -9.60 1.49 -14.75
N TYR A 66 -9.60 1.65 -13.42
CA TYR A 66 -10.70 1.22 -12.55
C TYR A 66 -12.09 1.82 -12.88
N ARG A 67 -12.15 2.89 -13.69
CA ARG A 67 -13.40 3.54 -14.15
C ARG A 67 -13.61 3.50 -15.66
N ASP A 68 -12.78 2.80 -16.44
CA ASP A 68 -12.91 2.81 -17.90
C ASP A 68 -14.30 2.33 -18.37
N ALA A 69 -14.88 1.37 -17.64
CA ALA A 69 -16.24 0.88 -17.88
C ALA A 69 -17.35 1.93 -17.66
N GLU A 70 -17.09 2.98 -16.88
CA GLU A 70 -18.06 4.07 -16.63
C GLU A 70 -18.08 5.10 -17.78
N LEU A 71 -17.04 5.13 -18.62
CA LEU A 71 -16.87 6.10 -19.70
C LEU A 71 -17.53 5.67 -21.02
N SER A 72 -17.90 4.39 -21.17
CA SER A 72 -18.66 3.92 -22.33
C SER A 72 -20.16 4.21 -22.15
N ARG A 73 -20.58 5.43 -22.51
CA ARG A 73 -22.00 5.82 -22.63
C ARG A 73 -22.28 6.59 -23.89
#